data_AF-A0A7S1GP50-F1
#
_entry.id   AF-A0A7S1GP50-F1
#
_cell.length_a   1.000
_cell.length_b   1.000
_cell.length_c   1.000
_cell.angle_alpha   90.00
_cell.angle_beta   90.00
_cell.angle_gamma   90.00
#
_symmetry.space_group_name_H-M   'P 1'
#
loop_
_entity.id
_entity.type
_entity.pdbx_description
1 polymer ?
#
loop_
_entity_poly.entity_id
_entity_poly.type
_entity_poly.pdbx_seq_one_letter_code
_entity_poly.pdbx_strand_id
1 'polypeptide(L)'
;RVYVPEPLEVSKDDVDLLMQMELARSTAITKLLETDVSFLDAKYFDAISRTSVLLAMEHNKPQQSKLIRSDMVSEIIEFEKEAKIESNPFRFSWNQDNKKEDGLQIQVSAVVDPVSEAAQRAAPLLRVFRDHFQLPLRLILAPKLLLRDDDKNVPISSYYRFVADPKATSSPKAKFSNLPTNHVLTVRMDVAEAWNIQQTKAVQDSDNLRCEVETGCSDAAHDGTEDQSIPLRERDQLTSVEYGL
;
A
#
# COMPACT_ATOMS: atom_id res chain seq x y z
N ARG A 1 10.96 17.64 -24.87
CA ARG A 1 12.27 17.04 -24.51
C ARG A 1 13.32 18.13 -24.67
N VAL A 2 14.23 18.27 -23.72
CA VAL A 2 15.29 19.30 -23.82
C VAL A 2 16.52 18.62 -24.41
N TYR A 3 17.03 19.18 -25.50
CA TYR A 3 18.30 18.79 -26.11
C TYR A 3 19.27 19.93 -25.90
N VAL A 4 20.44 19.63 -25.34
CA VAL A 4 21.54 20.57 -25.19
C VAL A 4 22.60 20.13 -26.19
N PRO A 5 22.73 20.81 -27.34
CA PRO A 5 23.71 20.45 -28.34
C PRO A 5 25.12 20.86 -27.87
N GLU A 6 26.10 20.01 -28.17
CA GLU A 6 27.53 20.29 -27.99
C GLU A 6 28.18 20.08 -29.38
N PRO A 7 28.51 21.11 -30.18
CA PRO A 7 28.55 22.57 -29.96
C PRO A 7 27.18 23.28 -29.96
N LEU A 8 27.14 24.54 -29.50
CA LEU A 8 25.92 25.37 -29.38
C LEU A 8 25.24 25.76 -30.71
N GLU A 9 25.85 25.42 -31.84
CA GLU A 9 25.29 25.71 -33.17
C GLU A 9 24.39 24.56 -33.62
N VAL A 10 23.15 24.89 -33.98
CA VAL A 10 22.15 23.91 -34.45
C VAL A 10 22.01 24.04 -35.96
N SER A 11 22.38 23.01 -36.71
CA SER A 11 22.15 22.93 -38.15
C SER A 11 20.72 22.51 -38.46
N LYS A 12 20.26 22.79 -39.68
CA LYS A 12 18.96 22.31 -40.17
C LYS A 12 18.88 20.77 -40.13
N ASP A 13 19.98 20.10 -40.49
CA ASP A 13 20.05 18.64 -40.49
C ASP A 13 19.87 18.06 -39.08
N ASP A 14 20.34 18.76 -38.05
CA ASP A 14 20.18 18.35 -36.64
C ASP A 14 18.71 18.44 -36.21
N VAL A 15 17.99 19.46 -36.67
CA VAL A 15 16.55 19.62 -36.43
C VAL A 15 15.77 18.52 -37.14
N ASP A 16 16.11 18.21 -38.40
CA ASP A 16 15.44 17.16 -39.18
C ASP A 16 15.67 15.78 -38.55
N LEU A 17 16.89 15.49 -38.09
CA LEU A 17 17.22 14.27 -37.35
C LEU A 17 16.42 14.17 -36.04
N LEU A 18 16.38 15.25 -35.25
CA LEU A 18 15.61 15.30 -34.00
C LEU A 18 14.12 15.05 -34.27
N MET A 19 13.59 15.65 -35.33
CA MET A 19 12.20 15.47 -35.72
C MET A 19 11.93 14.02 -36.15
N GLN A 20 12.84 13.38 -36.89
CA GLN A 20 12.73 11.97 -37.25
C GLN A 20 12.75 11.05 -36.02
N MET A 21 13.61 11.32 -35.04
CA MET A 21 13.67 10.53 -33.79
C MET A 21 12.36 10.61 -32.98
N GLU A 22 11.72 11.77 -32.95
CA GLU A 22 10.44 11.97 -32.23
C GLU A 22 9.20 11.61 -33.07
N LEU A 23 9.34 11.44 -34.39
CA LEU A 23 8.23 11.13 -35.30
C LEU A 23 7.58 9.79 -34.99
N ALA A 24 8.36 8.72 -34.81
CA ALA A 24 7.83 7.39 -34.50
C ALA A 24 7.00 7.40 -33.20
N ARG A 25 7.40 8.22 -32.25
CA ARG A 25 6.79 8.33 -30.93
C ARG A 25 5.53 9.17 -30.94
N SER A 26 5.59 10.35 -31.57
CA SER A 26 4.43 11.22 -31.75
C SER A 26 3.34 10.51 -32.57
N THR A 27 3.69 9.83 -33.67
CA THR A 27 2.72 9.08 -34.48
C THR A 27 2.00 7.98 -33.70
N ALA A 28 2.70 7.26 -32.82
CA ALA A 28 2.07 6.26 -31.97
C ALA A 28 1.06 6.89 -30.98
N ILE A 29 1.42 8.03 -30.39
CA ILE A 29 0.57 8.76 -29.44
C ILE A 29 -0.63 9.39 -30.13
N THR A 30 -0.41 9.97 -31.32
CA THR A 30 -1.47 10.53 -32.13
C THR A 30 -2.50 9.46 -32.49
N LYS A 31 -2.07 8.26 -32.89
CA LYS A 31 -2.97 7.13 -33.13
C LYS A 31 -3.74 6.69 -31.88
N LEU A 32 -3.10 6.77 -30.71
CA LEU A 32 -3.74 6.40 -29.44
C LEU A 32 -4.79 7.43 -29.01
N LEU A 33 -4.53 8.73 -29.23
CA LEU A 33 -5.44 9.82 -28.85
C LEU A 33 -6.47 10.18 -29.93
N GLU A 34 -6.42 9.55 -31.10
CA GLU A 34 -7.31 9.83 -32.22
C GLU A 34 -8.79 9.65 -31.86
N THR A 35 -9.10 8.75 -30.93
CA THR A 35 -10.47 8.50 -30.46
C THR A 35 -11.01 9.59 -29.55
N ASP A 36 -10.13 10.28 -28.81
CA ASP A 36 -10.51 11.13 -27.68
C ASP A 36 -10.28 12.62 -27.99
N VAL A 37 -9.34 12.94 -28.87
CA VAL A 37 -8.96 14.33 -29.21
C VAL A 37 -9.01 14.53 -30.72
N SER A 38 -9.97 15.32 -31.18
CA SER A 38 -10.12 15.65 -32.59
C SER A 38 -9.03 16.60 -33.06
N PHE A 39 -8.55 16.42 -34.29
CA PHE A 39 -7.55 17.30 -34.91
C PHE A 39 -7.98 18.78 -34.98
N LEU A 40 -9.29 19.03 -35.06
CA LEU A 40 -9.86 20.37 -35.15
C LEU A 40 -9.83 21.14 -33.83
N ASP A 41 -9.56 20.48 -32.71
CA ASP A 41 -9.51 21.14 -31.42
C ASP A 41 -8.23 21.95 -31.24
N ALA A 42 -8.36 23.19 -30.74
CA ALA A 42 -7.23 24.05 -30.45
C ALA A 42 -6.22 23.45 -29.44
N LYS A 43 -6.66 22.45 -28.67
CA LYS A 43 -5.84 21.74 -27.67
C LYS A 43 -5.14 20.49 -28.22
N TYR A 44 -5.38 20.11 -29.48
CA TYR A 44 -4.88 18.87 -30.06
C TYR A 44 -3.36 18.70 -29.92
N PHE A 45 -2.60 19.69 -30.39
CA PHE A 45 -1.13 19.66 -30.32
C PHE A 45 -0.62 19.70 -28.88
N ASP A 46 -1.29 20.45 -27.99
CA ASP A 46 -0.92 20.53 -26.58
C ASP A 46 -1.15 19.18 -25.89
N ALA A 47 -2.29 18.53 -26.12
CA ALA A 47 -2.62 17.22 -25.58
C ALA A 47 -1.62 16.13 -26.02
N ILE A 48 -1.29 16.06 -27.31
CA ILE A 48 -0.30 15.12 -27.84
C ILE A 48 1.08 15.40 -27.26
N SER A 49 1.48 16.67 -27.19
CA SER A 49 2.81 17.02 -26.65
C SER A 49 2.93 16.65 -25.17
N ARG A 50 1.92 16.94 -24.34
CA ARG A 50 1.94 16.63 -22.89
C ARG A 50 1.90 15.14 -22.62
N THR A 51 1.05 14.40 -23.32
CA THR A 51 0.99 12.93 -23.19
C THR A 51 2.29 12.28 -23.66
N SER A 52 2.91 12.80 -24.73
CA SER A 52 4.24 12.35 -25.15
C SER A 52 5.31 12.59 -24.12
N VAL A 53 5.27 13.71 -23.39
CA VAL A 53 6.23 13.94 -22.31
C VAL A 53 5.98 12.97 -21.15
N LEU A 54 4.72 12.78 -20.75
CA LEU A 54 4.33 11.90 -19.65
C LEU A 54 4.75 10.44 -19.90
N LEU A 55 4.43 9.90 -21.07
CA LEU A 55 4.83 8.53 -21.44
C LEU A 55 6.35 8.37 -21.52
N ALA A 56 7.09 9.46 -21.76
CA ALA A 56 8.56 9.42 -21.85
C ALA A 56 9.15 9.25 -20.45
N MET A 57 8.57 9.98 -19.50
CA MET A 57 8.95 9.94 -18.10
C MET A 57 8.70 8.54 -17.51
N GLU A 58 7.58 7.89 -17.86
CA GLU A 58 7.33 6.50 -17.47
C GLU A 58 8.38 5.54 -18.04
N HIS A 59 8.71 5.68 -19.33
CA HIS A 59 9.68 4.79 -19.97
C HIS A 59 11.12 4.97 -19.45
N ASN A 60 11.47 6.16 -18.97
CA ASN A 60 12.82 6.47 -18.45
C ASN A 60 13.03 6.16 -16.97
N LYS A 61 12.03 5.60 -16.28
CA LYS A 61 12.20 5.13 -14.91
C LYS A 61 13.31 4.06 -14.81
N PRO A 62 14.21 4.13 -13.79
CA PRO A 62 15.33 3.20 -13.65
C PRO A 62 14.82 1.76 -13.56
N GLN A 63 15.57 0.80 -14.11
CA GLN A 63 15.11 -0.60 -14.24
C GLN A 63 14.67 -1.24 -12.91
N GLN A 64 15.26 -0.84 -11.78
CA GLN A 64 14.80 -1.26 -10.45
C GLN A 64 13.32 -0.90 -10.19
N SER A 65 12.85 0.24 -10.67
CA SER A 65 11.44 0.65 -10.55
C SER A 65 10.51 0.05 -11.62
N LYS A 66 11.07 -0.44 -12.75
CA LYS A 66 10.30 -1.20 -13.75
C LYS A 66 9.98 -2.62 -13.27
N LEU A 67 10.92 -3.28 -12.58
CA LEU A 67 10.69 -4.59 -11.94
C LEU A 67 9.64 -4.54 -10.81
N ILE A 68 9.54 -3.41 -10.11
CA ILE A 68 8.57 -3.21 -9.01
C ILE A 68 7.14 -2.97 -9.54
N ARG A 69 6.97 -2.65 -10.83
CA ARG A 69 5.68 -2.28 -11.44
C ARG A 69 5.42 -3.06 -12.72
N SER A 70 5.60 -4.38 -12.73
CA SER A 70 4.85 -5.17 -13.71
C SER A 70 3.37 -4.95 -13.42
N ASP A 71 2.58 -4.72 -14.47
CA ASP A 71 1.15 -4.52 -14.33
C ASP A 71 0.49 -5.90 -14.14
N MET A 72 0.77 -6.48 -12.97
CA MET A 72 0.38 -7.85 -12.60
C MET A 72 -1.15 -8.05 -12.71
N VAL A 73 -1.92 -6.98 -12.62
CA VAL A 73 -3.37 -7.01 -12.83
C VAL A 73 -3.73 -7.31 -14.27
N SER A 74 -3.01 -6.72 -15.24
CA SER A 74 -3.21 -6.97 -16.66
C SER A 74 -2.82 -8.42 -17.01
N GLU A 75 -1.71 -8.92 -16.46
CA GLU A 75 -1.29 -10.32 -16.61
C GLU A 75 -2.35 -11.29 -16.04
N ILE A 76 -2.91 -11.00 -14.86
CA ILE A 76 -3.97 -11.83 -14.27
C ILE A 76 -5.23 -11.81 -15.14
N ILE A 77 -5.60 -10.65 -15.70
CA ILE A 77 -6.76 -10.54 -16.59
C ILE A 77 -6.54 -11.35 -17.87
N GLU A 78 -5.34 -11.35 -18.43
CA GLU A 78 -4.98 -12.17 -19.59
C GLU A 78 -5.07 -13.65 -19.24
N PHE A 79 -4.49 -14.07 -18.12
CA PHE A 79 -4.56 -15.45 -17.65
C PHE A 79 -6.02 -15.91 -17.39
N GLU A 80 -6.85 -15.07 -16.78
CA GLU A 80 -8.27 -15.36 -16.55
C GLU A 80 -9.04 -15.53 -17.88
N LYS A 81 -8.72 -14.71 -18.89
CA LYS A 81 -9.29 -14.84 -20.25
C LYS A 81 -8.86 -16.14 -20.92
N GLU A 82 -7.58 -16.49 -20.84
CA GLU A 82 -7.05 -17.74 -21.38
C GLU A 82 -7.68 -18.97 -20.70
N ALA A 83 -7.84 -18.92 -19.37
CA ALA A 83 -8.44 -19.97 -18.57
C ALA A 83 -9.97 -20.03 -18.65
N LYS A 84 -10.62 -19.09 -19.38
CA LYS A 84 -12.09 -18.97 -19.49
C LYS A 84 -12.80 -18.85 -18.15
N ILE A 85 -12.18 -18.16 -17.19
CA ILE A 85 -12.78 -17.91 -15.88
C ILE A 85 -13.62 -16.64 -15.98
N GLU A 86 -14.95 -16.77 -16.05
CA GLU A 86 -15.85 -15.62 -16.15
C GLU A 86 -15.95 -14.82 -14.85
N SER A 87 -15.86 -15.51 -13.69
CA SER A 87 -15.94 -14.88 -12.37
C SER A 87 -15.05 -15.59 -11.36
N ASN A 88 -14.01 -14.90 -10.91
CA ASN A 88 -13.11 -15.37 -9.87
C ASN A 88 -13.69 -15.08 -8.47
N PRO A 89 -13.93 -16.09 -7.61
CA PRO A 89 -14.47 -15.89 -6.27
C PRO A 89 -13.51 -15.16 -5.32
N PHE A 90 -12.22 -15.11 -5.64
CA PHE A 90 -11.21 -14.37 -4.87
C PHE A 90 -11.03 -12.92 -5.31
N ARG A 91 -11.86 -12.47 -6.25
CA ARG A 91 -11.87 -11.10 -6.75
C ARG A 91 -12.99 -10.32 -6.10
N PHE A 92 -12.61 -9.22 -5.45
CA PHE A 92 -13.53 -8.31 -4.81
C PHE A 92 -13.38 -6.91 -5.41
N SER A 93 -14.48 -6.18 -5.45
CA SER A 93 -14.51 -4.83 -5.96
C SER A 93 -15.48 -3.94 -5.18
N TRP A 94 -15.07 -2.70 -4.96
CA TRP A 94 -15.86 -1.67 -4.28
C TRP A 94 -15.79 -0.36 -5.05
N ASN A 95 -16.79 0.50 -4.84
CA ASN A 95 -16.86 1.87 -5.37
C ASN A 95 -16.67 1.97 -6.90
N GLN A 96 -17.18 1.00 -7.67
CA GLN A 96 -17.10 1.02 -9.15
C GLN A 96 -18.18 1.89 -9.81
N ASP A 97 -19.12 2.43 -9.03
CA ASP A 97 -20.36 3.03 -9.53
C ASP A 97 -20.22 4.49 -10.01
N ASN A 98 -19.02 5.07 -9.95
CA ASN A 98 -18.76 6.45 -10.38
C ASN A 98 -18.48 6.60 -11.88
N LYS A 99 -19.08 5.75 -12.74
CA LYS A 99 -19.02 5.91 -14.21
C LYS A 99 -19.89 7.07 -14.75
N LYS A 100 -20.29 8.03 -13.90
CA LYS A 100 -21.20 9.12 -14.31
C LYS A 100 -20.48 10.40 -14.73
N GLU A 101 -19.16 10.50 -14.56
CA GLU A 101 -18.40 11.63 -15.08
C GLU A 101 -17.19 11.10 -15.84
N ASP A 102 -16.93 11.65 -17.04
CA ASP A 102 -15.75 11.42 -17.90
C ASP A 102 -14.46 11.96 -17.24
N GLY A 103 -14.28 11.70 -15.94
CA GLY A 103 -13.13 12.08 -15.15
C GLY A 103 -12.16 10.92 -15.00
N LEU A 104 -10.87 11.21 -15.14
CA LEU A 104 -9.79 10.29 -14.77
C LEU A 104 -9.90 9.95 -13.27
N GLN A 105 -10.40 8.74 -12.96
CA GLN A 105 -10.51 8.27 -11.58
C GLN A 105 -9.30 7.41 -11.22
N ILE A 106 -8.65 7.72 -10.11
CA ILE A 106 -7.55 6.91 -9.58
C ILE A 106 -8.13 5.57 -9.11
N GLN A 107 -7.71 4.47 -9.74
CA GLN A 107 -8.09 3.12 -9.35
C GLN A 107 -6.96 2.48 -8.53
N VAL A 108 -7.33 1.88 -7.40
CA VAL A 108 -6.41 1.07 -6.59
C VAL A 108 -6.68 -0.40 -6.89
N SER A 109 -5.65 -1.12 -7.33
CA SER A 109 -5.70 -2.58 -7.47
C SER A 109 -4.65 -3.20 -6.57
N ALA A 110 -5.07 -4.16 -5.75
CA ALA A 110 -4.21 -4.87 -4.81
C ALA A 110 -4.35 -6.38 -5.03
N VAL A 111 -3.21 -7.04 -5.14
CA VAL A 111 -3.12 -8.50 -5.16
C VAL A 111 -2.34 -8.90 -3.93
N VAL A 112 -2.97 -9.66 -3.04
CA VAL A 112 -2.39 -9.94 -1.73
C VAL A 112 -2.54 -11.41 -1.38
N ASP A 113 -1.51 -11.97 -0.75
CA ASP A 113 -1.60 -13.26 -0.09
C ASP A 113 -2.18 -13.04 1.31
N PRO A 114 -3.40 -13.54 1.61
CA PRO A 114 -4.06 -13.30 2.89
C PRO A 114 -3.28 -13.81 4.10
N VAL A 115 -2.34 -14.74 3.90
CA VAL A 115 -1.54 -15.35 4.96
C VAL A 115 -0.16 -14.69 5.11
N SER A 116 0.07 -13.56 4.44
CA SER A 116 1.34 -12.83 4.52
C SER A 116 1.29 -11.67 5.53
N GLU A 117 2.42 -11.38 6.17
CA GLU A 117 2.58 -10.18 7.00
C GLU A 117 2.34 -8.88 6.20
N ALA A 118 2.75 -8.86 4.92
CA ALA A 118 2.51 -7.73 4.03
C ALA A 118 1.02 -7.44 3.85
N ALA A 119 0.17 -8.48 3.77
CA ALA A 119 -1.27 -8.31 3.71
C ALA A 119 -1.84 -7.74 5.01
N GLN A 120 -1.29 -8.10 6.18
CA GLN A 120 -1.71 -7.50 7.46
C GLN A 120 -1.46 -5.98 7.48
N ARG A 121 -0.34 -5.52 6.93
CA ARG A 121 0.01 -4.10 6.82
C ARG A 121 -0.84 -3.36 5.77
N ALA A 122 -1.07 -4.00 4.62
CA ALA A 122 -1.82 -3.41 3.52
C ALA A 122 -3.33 -3.33 3.80
N ALA A 123 -3.92 -4.33 4.44
CA ALA A 123 -5.36 -4.40 4.70
C ALA A 123 -5.99 -3.13 5.31
N PRO A 124 -5.44 -2.54 6.39
CA PRO A 124 -5.99 -1.31 6.96
C PRO A 124 -5.85 -0.11 6.03
N LEU A 125 -4.77 -0.03 5.23
CA LEU A 125 -4.61 1.03 4.22
C LEU A 125 -5.65 0.91 3.10
N LEU A 126 -5.86 -0.29 2.59
CA LEU A 126 -6.89 -0.58 1.58
C LEU A 126 -8.29 -0.22 2.10
N ARG A 127 -8.54 -0.47 3.39
CA ARG A 127 -9.78 -0.04 4.05
C ARG A 127 -9.93 1.47 4.08
N VAL A 128 -8.87 2.23 4.37
CA VAL A 128 -8.90 3.70 4.32
C VAL A 128 -9.19 4.19 2.89
N PHE A 129 -8.56 3.60 1.86
CA PHE A 129 -8.85 3.97 0.46
C PHE A 129 -10.32 3.70 0.08
N ARG A 130 -10.89 2.60 0.57
CA ARG A 130 -12.29 2.22 0.32
C ARG A 130 -13.28 3.12 1.08
N ASP A 131 -13.09 3.27 2.39
CA ASP A 131 -14.10 3.86 3.29
C ASP A 131 -13.96 5.39 3.37
N HIS A 132 -12.73 5.92 3.35
CA HIS A 132 -12.47 7.36 3.53
C HIS A 132 -12.37 8.10 2.20
N PHE A 133 -11.55 7.60 1.27
CA PHE A 133 -11.35 8.24 -0.02
C PHE A 133 -12.36 7.81 -1.09
N GLN A 134 -13.16 6.77 -0.80
CA GLN A 134 -14.18 6.23 -1.72
C GLN A 134 -13.62 5.90 -3.11
N LEU A 135 -12.35 5.48 -3.18
CA LEU A 135 -11.70 5.14 -4.44
C LEU A 135 -12.20 3.78 -4.95
N PRO A 136 -12.26 3.59 -6.29
CA PRO A 136 -12.48 2.28 -6.87
C PRO A 136 -11.35 1.35 -6.44
N LEU A 137 -11.71 0.33 -5.67
CA LEU A 137 -10.78 -0.65 -5.13
C LEU A 137 -11.07 -2.00 -5.75
N ARG A 138 -10.03 -2.65 -6.29
CA ARG A 138 -10.05 -4.05 -6.73
C ARG A 138 -9.07 -4.84 -5.85
N LEU A 139 -9.56 -5.87 -5.18
CA LEU A 139 -8.75 -6.78 -4.37
C LEU A 139 -8.78 -8.17 -4.98
N ILE A 140 -7.62 -8.77 -5.16
CA ILE A 140 -7.47 -10.15 -5.61
C ILE A 140 -6.70 -10.90 -4.53
N LEU A 141 -7.29 -11.95 -3.98
CA LEU A 141 -6.60 -12.80 -3.01
C LEU A 141 -5.86 -13.91 -3.76
N ALA A 142 -4.55 -13.97 -3.60
CA ALA A 142 -3.67 -14.94 -4.23
C ALA A 142 -2.87 -15.69 -3.15
N PRO A 143 -3.48 -16.67 -2.46
CA PRO A 143 -2.77 -17.47 -1.48
C PRO A 143 -1.76 -18.39 -2.16
N LYS A 144 -0.61 -18.61 -1.52
CA LYS A 144 0.34 -19.63 -1.97
C LYS A 144 -0.21 -21.03 -1.67
N LEU A 145 -0.19 -21.91 -2.67
CA LEU A 145 -0.71 -23.29 -2.56
C LEU A 145 0.20 -24.22 -1.75
N LEU A 146 1.51 -23.94 -1.77
CA LEU A 146 2.50 -24.65 -0.98
C LEU A 146 3.12 -23.64 -0.02
N LEU A 147 2.90 -23.85 1.27
CA LEU A 147 3.78 -23.33 2.31
C LEU A 147 5.10 -24.08 2.09
N ARG A 148 6.21 -23.38 1.84
CA ARG A 148 7.46 -24.04 1.42
C ARG A 148 7.89 -25.04 2.50
N ASP A 149 8.60 -26.11 2.15
CA ASP A 149 9.02 -27.15 3.12
C ASP A 149 9.99 -26.62 4.21
N ASP A 150 10.59 -25.45 3.98
CA ASP A 150 11.34 -24.60 4.91
C ASP A 150 10.45 -23.79 5.89
N ASP A 151 9.16 -23.60 5.57
CA ASP A 151 8.11 -22.93 6.35
C ASP A 151 7.24 -23.94 7.13
N LYS A 152 7.84 -24.84 7.91
CA LYS A 152 7.10 -25.60 8.95
C LYS A 152 6.54 -24.73 10.08
N ASN A 153 6.77 -23.42 10.01
CA ASN A 153 6.31 -22.43 10.97
C ASN A 153 5.00 -21.79 10.49
N VAL A 154 4.16 -21.41 11.46
CA VAL A 154 2.90 -20.71 11.18
C VAL A 154 3.21 -19.43 10.38
N PRO A 155 2.60 -19.23 9.20
CA PRO A 155 2.94 -18.15 8.27
C PRO A 155 2.68 -16.74 8.84
N ILE A 156 1.82 -16.65 9.86
CA ILE A 156 1.59 -15.45 10.65
C ILE A 156 1.87 -15.79 12.11
N SER A 157 2.86 -15.14 12.71
CA SER A 157 3.26 -15.33 14.10
C SER A 157 2.96 -14.14 15.01
N SER A 158 2.50 -13.02 14.44
CA SER A 158 2.29 -11.75 15.15
C SER A 158 0.87 -11.22 15.00
N TYR A 159 0.44 -10.46 16.01
CA TYR A 159 -0.80 -9.68 15.99
C TYR A 159 -0.48 -8.26 15.53
N TYR A 160 -1.19 -7.77 14.52
CA TYR A 160 -0.92 -6.46 13.93
C TYR A 160 -2.12 -5.52 14.06
N ARG A 161 -1.86 -4.25 14.38
CA ARG A 161 -2.88 -3.19 14.37
C ARG A 161 -2.28 -1.91 13.82
N PHE A 162 -2.85 -1.43 12.72
CA PHE A 162 -2.50 -0.14 12.14
C PHE A 162 -3.25 0.99 12.83
N VAL A 163 -2.54 2.06 13.12
CA VAL A 163 -3.10 3.26 13.75
C VAL A 163 -3.13 4.37 12.72
N ALA A 164 -4.24 4.44 12.00
CA ALA A 164 -4.60 5.62 11.22
C ALA A 164 -6.11 5.78 11.31
N ASP A 165 -6.54 6.71 12.14
CA ASP A 165 -7.93 7.14 12.14
C ASP A 165 -7.99 8.60 11.71
N PRO A 166 -8.39 8.90 10.46
CA PRO A 166 -8.47 10.26 9.96
C PRO A 166 -9.54 11.09 10.68
N LYS A 167 -10.42 10.46 11.47
CA LYS A 167 -11.53 11.13 12.18
C LYS A 167 -11.37 11.12 13.70
N ALA A 168 -10.30 10.54 14.24
CA ALA A 168 -10.11 10.49 15.69
C ALA A 168 -9.77 11.88 16.24
N THR A 169 -10.56 12.32 17.22
CA THR A 169 -10.30 13.53 18.04
C THR A 169 -9.38 13.25 19.23
N SER A 170 -9.18 11.98 19.57
CA SER A 170 -8.27 11.54 20.64
C SER A 170 -6.88 11.23 20.10
N SER A 171 -5.90 11.14 21.01
CA SER A 171 -4.56 10.65 20.65
C SER A 171 -4.64 9.26 19.98
N PRO A 172 -3.89 9.05 18.88
CA PRO A 172 -3.86 7.78 18.18
C PRO A 172 -3.29 6.69 19.09
N LYS A 173 -4.02 5.57 19.25
CA LYS A 173 -3.58 4.44 20.08
C LYS A 173 -3.98 3.09 19.47
N ALA A 174 -3.08 2.11 19.58
CA ALA A 174 -3.38 0.71 19.30
C ALA A 174 -3.87 0.03 20.57
N LYS A 175 -5.04 -0.62 20.51
CA LYS A 175 -5.54 -1.47 21.60
C LYS A 175 -5.54 -2.92 21.14
N PHE A 176 -4.92 -3.80 21.91
CA PHE A 176 -5.01 -5.25 21.71
C PHE A 176 -5.91 -5.82 22.82
N SER A 177 -6.84 -6.68 22.45
CA SER A 177 -7.80 -7.31 23.36
C SER A 177 -7.84 -8.79 23.08
N ASN A 178 -8.09 -9.61 24.10
CA ASN A 178 -8.13 -11.07 24.00
C ASN A 178 -6.82 -11.66 23.48
N LEU A 179 -5.69 -11.15 24.00
CA LEU A 179 -4.37 -11.72 23.73
C LEU A 179 -4.24 -13.08 24.44
N PRO A 180 -3.47 -14.03 23.87
CA PRO A 180 -3.23 -15.31 24.50
C PRO A 180 -2.41 -15.16 25.78
N THR A 181 -2.77 -15.91 26.82
CA THR A 181 -2.12 -15.81 28.14
C THR A 181 -0.89 -16.70 28.29
N ASN A 182 -0.81 -17.76 27.49
CA ASN A 182 0.22 -18.80 27.64
C ASN A 182 1.51 -18.51 26.87
N HIS A 183 1.58 -17.36 26.19
CA HIS A 183 2.71 -16.98 25.34
C HIS A 183 3.34 -15.69 25.85
N VAL A 184 4.67 -15.61 25.71
CA VAL A 184 5.40 -14.36 25.88
C VAL A 184 5.28 -13.57 24.57
N LEU A 185 4.92 -12.30 24.70
CA LEU A 185 4.70 -11.40 23.58
C LEU A 185 5.72 -10.26 23.62
N THR A 186 6.14 -9.82 22.43
CA THR A 186 7.04 -8.68 22.26
C THR A 186 6.29 -7.59 21.50
N VAL A 187 6.33 -6.36 22.00
CA VAL A 187 5.77 -5.20 21.31
C VAL A 187 6.79 -4.69 20.30
N ARG A 188 6.36 -4.57 19.06
CA ARG A 188 7.16 -3.99 17.98
C ARG A 188 6.37 -2.90 17.28
N MET A 189 7.04 -1.78 17.03
CA MET A 189 6.51 -0.71 16.19
C MET A 189 6.94 -0.94 14.74
N ASP A 190 5.97 -0.94 13.83
CA ASP A 190 6.20 -1.02 12.39
C ASP A 190 6.03 0.38 11.78
N VAL A 191 7.14 1.02 11.43
CA VAL A 191 7.17 2.43 11.02
C VAL A 191 7.92 2.62 9.71
N ALA A 192 7.69 3.76 9.07
CA ALA A 192 8.38 4.11 7.83
C ALA A 192 9.89 4.21 8.05
N GLU A 193 10.68 3.84 7.04
CA GLU A 193 12.14 3.79 7.10
C GLU A 193 12.78 5.13 7.51
N ALA A 194 12.15 6.24 7.15
CA ALA A 194 12.65 7.58 7.47
C ALA A 194 12.48 7.96 8.96
N TRP A 195 11.74 7.18 9.76
CA TRP A 195 11.41 7.51 11.14
C TRP A 195 12.31 6.78 12.13
N ASN A 196 12.90 7.53 13.05
CA ASN A 196 13.54 6.98 14.24
C ASN A 196 12.59 7.15 15.41
N ILE A 197 12.29 6.07 16.12
CA ILE A 197 11.29 6.07 17.19
C ILE A 197 11.88 5.38 18.40
N GLN A 198 11.65 5.97 19.56
CA GLN A 198 12.07 5.43 20.83
C GLN A 198 10.90 5.32 21.80
N GLN A 199 10.94 4.29 22.64
CA GLN A 199 10.03 4.14 23.76
C GLN A 199 10.30 5.25 24.78
N THR A 200 9.30 6.10 25.02
CA THR A 200 9.40 7.20 25.99
C THR A 200 8.99 6.75 27.38
N LYS A 201 7.95 5.92 27.46
CA LYS A 201 7.41 5.40 28.72
C LYS A 201 6.88 4.00 28.52
N ALA A 202 7.28 3.09 29.40
CA ALA A 202 6.65 1.80 29.58
C ALA A 202 6.66 1.44 31.05
N VAL A 203 5.54 0.88 31.52
CA VAL A 203 5.45 0.32 32.86
C VAL A 203 5.96 -1.12 32.86
N GLN A 204 5.71 -1.85 31.78
CA GLN A 204 6.08 -3.25 31.60
C GLN A 204 7.29 -3.43 30.66
N ASP A 205 7.96 -4.58 30.77
CA ASP A 205 8.98 -4.99 29.79
C ASP A 205 8.32 -5.28 28.43
N SER A 206 8.55 -4.38 27.46
CA SER A 206 7.99 -4.48 26.11
C SER A 206 8.45 -5.73 25.36
N ASP A 207 9.56 -6.34 25.77
CA ASP A 207 10.13 -7.49 25.09
C ASP A 207 9.63 -8.82 25.67
N ASN A 208 9.11 -8.83 26.90
CA ASN A 208 8.68 -10.02 27.63
C ASN A 208 7.27 -9.91 28.25
N LEU A 209 6.30 -9.40 27.50
CA LEU A 209 4.93 -9.28 28.00
C LEU A 209 4.28 -10.65 28.21
N ARG A 210 3.75 -10.86 29.41
CA ARG A 210 2.89 -12.01 29.75
C ARG A 210 1.52 -11.50 30.14
N CYS A 211 0.48 -12.15 29.65
CA CYS A 211 -0.90 -11.76 29.89
C CYS A 211 -1.61 -12.80 30.74
N GLU A 212 -2.42 -12.35 31.69
CA GLU A 212 -3.31 -13.18 32.49
C GLU A 212 -4.76 -12.73 32.28
N VAL A 213 -5.70 -13.62 32.56
CA VAL A 213 -7.13 -13.34 32.36
C VAL A 213 -7.65 -12.28 33.34
N GLU A 214 -7.12 -12.25 34.55
CA GLU A 214 -7.63 -11.42 35.65
C GLU A 214 -6.93 -10.06 35.76
N THR A 215 -5.61 -10.02 35.53
CA THR A 215 -4.76 -8.83 35.72
C THR A 215 -4.37 -8.14 34.40
N GLY A 216 -4.76 -8.72 33.26
CA GLY A 216 -4.34 -8.25 31.94
C GLY A 216 -2.87 -8.60 31.68
N CYS A 217 -2.21 -7.85 30.79
CA CYS A 217 -0.77 -7.99 30.65
C CYS A 217 -0.12 -7.12 31.74
N SER A 218 0.69 -7.67 32.63
CA SER A 218 1.28 -6.90 33.73
C SER A 218 2.51 -7.60 34.26
N ASP A 219 3.50 -6.83 34.71
CA ASP A 219 4.71 -7.35 35.37
C ASP A 219 4.40 -7.98 36.74
N ALA A 220 3.23 -7.67 37.30
CA ALA A 220 2.74 -8.21 38.57
C ALA A 220 2.29 -9.69 38.48
N ALA A 221 2.32 -10.30 37.29
CA ALA A 221 2.01 -11.72 37.11
C ALA A 221 2.95 -12.68 37.87
N HIS A 222 4.04 -12.18 38.49
CA HIS A 222 4.93 -13.02 39.29
C HIS A 222 5.15 -12.58 40.74
N ASP A 223 4.80 -11.35 41.14
CA ASP A 223 4.96 -10.92 42.54
C ASP A 223 3.61 -10.98 43.24
N GLY A 224 3.45 -11.94 44.16
CA GLY A 224 2.24 -12.15 44.96
C GLY A 224 1.95 -11.03 45.97
N THR A 225 2.34 -9.80 45.66
CA THR A 225 2.07 -8.59 46.43
C THR A 225 0.84 -7.90 45.85
N GLU A 226 -0.33 -8.56 45.97
CA GLU A 226 -1.62 -7.93 45.74
C GLU A 226 -1.81 -6.79 46.75
N ASP A 227 -1.64 -5.55 46.33
CA ASP A 227 -2.24 -4.44 47.06
C ASP A 227 -3.76 -4.46 46.78
N GLN A 228 -4.49 -5.17 47.65
CA GLN A 228 -5.95 -5.38 47.57
C GLN A 228 -6.76 -4.08 47.79
N SER A 229 -6.10 -2.96 48.05
CA SER A 229 -6.68 -1.66 48.34
C SER A 229 -7.27 -0.94 47.11
N ILE A 230 -6.94 -1.37 45.88
CA ILE A 230 -7.45 -0.76 44.64
C ILE A 230 -8.74 -1.50 44.20
N PRO A 231 -9.86 -0.82 43.95
CA PRO A 231 -11.09 -1.47 43.48
C PRO A 231 -10.91 -2.06 42.07
N LEU A 232 -11.48 -3.25 41.82
CA LEU A 232 -11.42 -3.99 40.55
C LEU A 232 -11.77 -3.17 39.29
N ARG A 233 -12.59 -2.12 39.44
CA ARG A 233 -13.01 -1.23 38.35
C ARG A 233 -11.94 -0.20 37.94
N GLU A 234 -10.96 0.05 38.79
CA GLU A 234 -9.78 0.89 38.52
C GLU A 234 -8.54 0.08 38.13
N ARG A 235 -8.61 -1.26 38.21
CA ARG A 235 -7.60 -2.19 37.69
C ARG A 235 -7.67 -2.36 36.16
N ASP A 236 -8.10 -1.34 35.42
CA ASP A 236 -7.69 -1.19 34.03
C ASP A 236 -6.18 -0.85 34.04
N GLN A 237 -5.35 -1.80 34.49
CA GLN A 237 -3.91 -1.83 34.26
C GLN A 237 -3.70 -2.12 32.77
N LEU A 238 -4.12 -1.16 31.94
CA LEU A 238 -3.79 -1.18 30.53
C LEU A 238 -2.27 -1.06 30.46
N THR A 239 -1.59 -2.11 30.00
CA THR A 239 -0.22 -1.94 29.52
C THR A 239 -0.21 -0.81 28.52
N SER A 240 0.48 0.26 28.89
CA SER A 240 0.61 1.45 28.07
C SER A 240 2.07 1.62 27.77
N VAL A 241 2.40 1.44 26.50
CA VAL A 241 3.72 1.75 25.97
C VAL A 241 3.55 2.98 25.09
N GLU A 242 4.26 4.03 25.43
CA GLU A 242 4.25 5.30 24.70
C GLU A 242 5.55 5.41 23.90
N TYR A 243 5.41 5.90 22.68
CA TYR A 243 6.52 6.11 21.75
C TYR A 243 6.56 7.56 21.30
N GLY A 244 7.76 8.11 21.19
CA GLY A 244 8.02 9.46 20.69
C GLY A 244 8.89 9.45 19.43
N LEU A 245 8.75 10.51 18.64
CA LEU A 245 9.65 10.90 17.55
C LEU A 245 10.77 11.79 18.08
#